data_AF-A0A529XPK6-F1
#
_entry.id   AF-A0A529XPK6-F1
#
_cell.length_a   1.000
_cell.length_b   1.000
_cell.length_c   1.000
_cell.angle_alpha   90.00
_cell.angle_beta   90.00
_cell.angle_gamma   90.00
#
_symmetry.space_group_name_H-M   'P 1'
#
loop_
_entity.id
_entity.type
_entity.pdbx_description
1 polymer ?
#
loop_
_entity_poly.entity_id
_entity_poly.type
_entity_poly.pdbx_seq_one_letter_code
_entity_poly.pdbx_strand_id
1 'polypeptide(L)'
;MVDVTPADAVPPAEVGEVELYHPHSWWTKYVFSQDAKVIAVQYSATATAIGLVALVLSWLMRLQLGFPGTFDFITPEAYYQFITMHGMIMVIY
;
A
#
# COMPACT_ATOMS: atom_id res chain seq x y z
N MET A 1 -27.91 6.73 -42.74
CA MET A 1 -26.62 7.43 -42.88
C MET A 1 -26.73 8.62 -41.95
N VAL A 2 -26.15 8.55 -40.76
CA VAL A 2 -26.27 9.61 -39.75
C VAL A 2 -25.36 10.75 -40.19
N ASP A 3 -25.94 11.90 -40.50
CA ASP A 3 -25.19 13.12 -40.82
C ASP A 3 -24.45 13.59 -39.57
N VAL A 4 -23.11 13.56 -39.63
CA VAL A 4 -22.23 14.11 -38.61
C VAL A 4 -22.02 15.57 -38.97
N THR A 5 -22.62 16.47 -38.19
CA THR A 5 -22.37 17.91 -38.30
C THR A 5 -20.92 18.22 -37.93
N PRO A 6 -20.22 19.16 -38.62
CA PRO A 6 -18.82 19.50 -38.32
C PRO A 6 -18.56 20.04 -36.91
N ALA A 7 -19.63 20.34 -36.15
CA ALA A 7 -19.58 20.82 -34.78
C ALA A 7 -19.39 19.69 -33.73
N ASP A 8 -19.59 18.43 -34.10
CA ASP A 8 -19.56 17.30 -33.15
C ASP A 8 -18.18 16.63 -33.02
N ALA A 9 -17.17 17.12 -33.75
CA ALA A 9 -15.80 16.60 -33.72
C ALA A 9 -14.90 17.45 -32.80
N VAL A 10 -15.27 17.55 -31.52
CA VAL A 10 -14.41 18.20 -30.51
C VAL A 10 -13.15 17.33 -30.31
N PRO A 11 -11.94 17.89 -30.41
CA PRO A 11 -10.70 17.16 -30.15
C PRO A 11 -10.75 16.49 -28.76
N PRO A 12 -10.18 15.29 -28.57
CA PRO A 12 -10.18 14.59 -27.27
C PRO A 12 -9.57 15.40 -26.11
N ALA A 13 -8.83 16.46 -26.41
CA ALA A 13 -8.25 17.38 -25.43
C ALA A 13 -9.21 18.49 -24.96
N GLU A 14 -10.34 18.69 -25.66
CA GLU A 14 -11.33 19.74 -25.39
C GLU A 14 -12.65 19.19 -24.81
N VAL A 15 -12.80 17.86 -24.74
CA VAL A 15 -13.85 17.24 -23.92
C VAL A 15 -13.45 17.37 -22.45
N GLY A 16 -14.32 18.00 -21.64
CA GLY A 16 -14.11 18.14 -20.20
C GLY A 16 -13.84 16.77 -19.56
N GLU A 17 -13.06 16.75 -18.48
CA GLU A 17 -12.76 15.49 -17.77
C GLU A 17 -14.04 14.68 -17.58
N VAL A 18 -14.01 13.42 -18.02
CA VAL A 18 -15.16 12.51 -17.86
C VAL A 18 -15.44 12.43 -16.38
N GLU A 19 -16.58 12.97 -15.96
CA GLU A 19 -17.06 12.90 -14.58
C GLU A 19 -17.32 11.43 -14.25
N LEU A 20 -16.32 10.76 -13.68
CA LEU A 20 -16.42 9.39 -13.22
C LEU A 20 -17.44 9.38 -12.09
N TYR A 21 -18.54 8.62 -12.26
CA TYR A 21 -19.61 8.51 -11.28
C TYR A 21 -19.06 8.32 -9.87
N HIS A 22 -19.11 9.39 -9.07
CA HIS A 22 -18.49 9.41 -7.76
C HIS A 22 -19.44 8.82 -6.72
N PRO A 23 -19.02 7.80 -5.94
CA PRO A 23 -19.85 7.27 -4.88
C PRO A 23 -20.06 8.32 -3.78
N HIS A 24 -21.33 8.58 -3.44
CA HIS A 24 -21.72 9.57 -2.42
C HIS A 24 -21.64 9.04 -0.98
N SER A 25 -21.60 7.72 -0.78
CA SER A 25 -21.52 7.10 0.56
C SER A 25 -20.08 6.88 1.01
N TRP A 26 -19.82 7.08 2.30
CA TRP A 26 -18.49 6.89 2.93
C TRP A 26 -17.91 5.50 2.67
N TRP A 27 -18.75 4.46 2.75
CA TRP A 27 -18.33 3.07 2.53
C TRP A 27 -17.86 2.80 1.10
N THR A 28 -18.58 3.29 0.10
CA THR A 28 -18.21 3.07 -1.31
C THR A 28 -17.08 3.98 -1.77
N LYS A 29 -16.80 5.07 -1.05
CA LYS A 29 -15.67 5.97 -1.34
C LYS A 29 -14.35 5.49 -0.73
N TYR A 30 -14.36 4.93 0.49
CA TYR A 30 -13.14 4.64 1.25
C TYR A 30 -12.92 3.19 1.65
N VAL A 31 -13.92 2.31 1.57
CA VAL A 31 -13.76 0.89 1.90
C VAL A 31 -13.90 0.03 0.65
N PHE A 32 -14.96 0.27 -0.12
CA PHE A 32 -15.25 -0.42 -1.38
C PHE A 32 -15.04 0.52 -2.58
N SER A 33 -13.90 1.20 -2.61
CA SER A 33 -13.55 2.10 -3.71
C SER A 33 -13.10 1.34 -4.95
N GLN A 34 -13.53 1.81 -6.13
CA GLN A 34 -13.02 1.37 -7.43
C GLN A 34 -12.03 2.39 -8.04
N ASP A 35 -11.84 3.54 -7.39
CA ASP A 35 -10.88 4.55 -7.82
C ASP A 35 -9.45 4.09 -7.50
N ALA A 36 -8.65 3.86 -8.54
CA ALA A 36 -7.26 3.43 -8.44
C ALA A 36 -6.40 4.36 -7.57
N LYS A 37 -6.71 5.66 -7.51
CA LYS A 37 -5.97 6.62 -6.67
C LYS A 37 -6.22 6.35 -5.20
N VAL A 38 -7.48 6.09 -4.82
CA VAL A 38 -7.84 5.76 -3.43
C VAL A 38 -7.22 4.41 -3.04
N ILE A 39 -7.27 3.42 -3.92
CA ILE A 39 -6.65 2.11 -3.71
C ILE A 39 -5.13 2.27 -3.49
N ALA A 40 -4.45 3.06 -4.31
CA ALA A 40 -3.02 3.32 -4.14
C ALA A 40 -2.67 3.93 -2.77
N VAL A 41 -3.50 4.85 -2.28
CA VAL A 41 -3.32 5.45 -0.94
C VAL A 41 -3.55 4.41 0.17
N GLN A 42 -4.57 3.55 0.04
CA GLN A 42 -4.84 2.49 1.02
C GLN A 42 -3.69 1.47 1.09
N TYR A 43 -3.20 1.01 -0.06
CA TYR A 43 -2.08 0.07 -0.13
C TYR A 43 -0.79 0.69 0.40
N SER A 44 -0.45 1.92 -0.02
CA SER A 44 0.75 2.59 0.47
C SER A 44 0.71 2.87 1.98
N ALA A 45 -0.45 3.28 2.51
CA ALA A 45 -0.63 3.46 3.94
C ALA A 45 -0.47 2.14 4.71
N THR A 46 -1.09 1.07 4.22
CA THR A 46 -0.99 -0.27 4.84
C THR A 46 0.44 -0.79 4.79
N ALA A 47 1.08 -0.77 3.62
CA ALA A 47 2.47 -1.19 3.43
C ALA A 47 3.44 -0.41 4.30
N THR A 48 3.25 0.92 4.43
CA THR A 48 4.08 1.74 5.32
C THR A 48 3.88 1.34 6.78
N ALA A 49 2.64 1.12 7.22
CA ALA A 49 2.35 0.75 8.61
C ALA A 49 3.01 -0.58 9.01
N ILE A 50 2.90 -1.62 8.19
CA ILE A 50 3.56 -2.91 8.45
C ILE A 50 5.07 -2.84 8.22
N GLY A 51 5.54 -2.02 7.28
CA GLY A 51 6.95 -1.74 7.05
C GLY A 51 7.63 -1.14 8.28
N LEU A 52 6.95 -0.25 9.02
CA LEU A 52 7.46 0.27 10.29
C LEU A 52 7.62 -0.83 11.34
N VAL A 53 6.73 -1.81 11.40
CA VAL A 53 6.86 -2.99 12.28
C VAL A 53 8.07 -3.84 11.86
N ALA A 54 8.24 -4.06 10.55
CA ALA A 54 9.38 -4.80 10.02
C ALA A 54 10.72 -4.09 10.30
N LEU A 55 10.76 -2.75 10.31
CA LEU A 55 11.95 -1.98 10.69
C LEU A 55 12.34 -2.23 12.16
N VAL A 56 11.36 -2.28 13.07
CA VAL A 56 11.63 -2.60 14.49
C VAL A 56 12.16 -4.02 14.62
N LEU A 57 11.56 -4.99 13.93
CA LEU A 57 12.05 -6.38 13.91
C LEU A 57 13.49 -6.45 13.36
N SER A 58 13.81 -5.65 12.33
CA SER A 58 15.17 -5.55 11.79
C SER A 58 16.18 -5.08 12.83
N TRP A 59 15.81 -4.08 13.64
CA TRP A 59 16.67 -3.58 14.70
C TRP A 59 16.91 -4.59 15.82
N LEU A 60 15.88 -5.34 16.24
CA LEU A 60 16.05 -6.36 17.28
C LEU A 60 17.06 -7.43 16.87
N MET A 61 17.02 -7.88 15.61
CA MET A 61 18.01 -8.82 15.08
C MET A 61 19.42 -8.22 15.04
N ARG A 62 19.54 -6.95 14.64
CA ARG A 62 20.83 -6.24 14.61
C ARG A 62 21.43 -6.03 16.00
N LEU A 63 20.60 -5.72 17.00
CA LEU A 63 21.04 -5.57 18.38
C LEU A 63 21.55 -6.89 18.96
N GLN A 64 20.95 -8.03 18.60
CA GLN A 64 21.46 -9.34 18.98
C GLN A 64 22.81 -9.67 18.33
N LEU A 65 23.00 -9.33 17.07
CA LEU A 65 24.29 -9.53 16.38
C LEU A 65 25.39 -8.60 16.91
N GLY A 66 25.04 -7.38 17.32
CA GLY A 66 25.98 -6.38 17.83
C GLY A 66 26.37 -6.57 19.31
N PHE A 67 25.43 -7.07 20.13
CA PHE A 67 25.62 -7.26 21.58
C PHE A 67 25.16 -8.67 22.00
N PRO A 68 25.91 -9.73 21.59
CA PRO A 68 25.54 -11.10 21.87
C PRO A 68 25.48 -11.36 23.38
N GLY A 69 24.42 -12.04 23.85
CA GLY A 69 24.25 -12.41 25.26
C GLY A 69 23.84 -11.27 26.21
N THR A 70 23.50 -10.09 25.67
CA THR A 70 23.05 -8.95 26.50
C THR A 70 21.53 -8.92 26.67
N PHE A 71 20.77 -9.56 25.78
CA PHE A 71 19.32 -9.62 25.83
C PHE A 71 18.83 -11.06 25.96
N ASP A 72 18.59 -11.51 27.19
CA ASP A 72 18.14 -12.87 27.51
C ASP A 72 16.74 -13.22 26.96
N PHE A 73 15.97 -12.21 26.52
CA PHE A 73 14.62 -12.41 25.98
C PHE A 73 14.59 -12.79 24.49
N ILE A 74 15.70 -12.62 23.76
CA ILE A 74 15.76 -13.05 22.34
C ILE A 74 16.50 -14.38 22.31
N THR A 75 15.74 -15.45 22.56
CA THR A 75 16.24 -16.81 22.41
C THR A 75 16.50 -17.12 20.93
N PRO A 76 17.27 -18.17 20.61
CA PRO A 76 17.51 -18.58 19.23
C PRO A 76 16.21 -18.82 18.43
N GLU A 77 15.17 -19.34 19.08
CA GLU A 77 13.86 -19.58 18.48
C GLU A 77 13.17 -18.26 18.11
N ALA A 78 13.18 -17.29 19.03
CA ALA A 78 12.62 -15.96 18.78
C ALA A 78 13.35 -15.24 17.63
N TYR A 79 14.68 -15.39 17.56
CA TYR A 79 15.49 -14.83 16.48
C TYR A 79 15.09 -15.39 15.10
N TYR A 80 14.89 -16.70 14.97
CA TYR A 80 14.43 -17.31 13.72
C TYR A 80 13.01 -16.87 13.34
N GLN A 81 12.13 -16.71 14.32
CA GLN A 81 10.79 -16.17 14.08
C GLN A 81 10.86 -14.73 13.59
N PHE A 82 11.68 -13.88 14.20
CA PHE A 82 11.84 -12.48 13.80
C PHE A 82 12.40 -12.35 12.38
N ILE A 83 13.39 -13.16 11.99
CA ILE A 83 13.92 -13.19 10.61
C ILE A 83 12.81 -13.53 9.62
N THR A 84 12.09 -14.61 9.88
CA THR A 84 11.06 -15.11 8.96
C THR A 84 9.94 -14.08 8.78
N MET A 85 9.45 -13.51 9.90
CA MET A 85 8.40 -12.49 9.86
C MET A 85 8.89 -11.20 9.19
N HIS A 86 10.12 -10.75 9.49
CA HIS A 86 10.69 -9.56 8.84
C HIS A 86 10.80 -9.74 7.32
N GLY A 87 11.34 -10.87 6.86
CA GLY A 87 11.48 -11.16 5.43
C GLY A 87 10.14 -11.23 4.71
N MET A 88 9.16 -11.92 5.28
CA MET A 88 7.82 -12.02 4.69
C MET A 88 7.11 -10.67 4.61
N ILE A 89 7.22 -9.84 5.66
CA ILE A 89 6.60 -8.50 5.67
C ILE A 89 7.32 -7.54 4.71
N MET A 90 8.63 -7.64 4.52
CA MET A 90 9.34 -6.72 3.61
C MET A 90 9.14 -7.04 2.12
N VAL A 91 8.92 -8.32 1.78
CA VAL A 91 8.92 -8.77 0.38
C VAL A 91 7.52 -9.07 -0.14
N ILE A 92 6.65 -9.65 0.68
CA ILE A 92 5.35 -10.17 0.22
C ILE A 92 4.18 -9.25 0.58
N TYR A 93 4.24 -8.58 1.73
CA TYR A 93 3.11 -7.83 2.29
C TYR A 93 3.34 -6.33 2.25
#